data_AF-A0A9X8M1T6-F1
#
_entry.id   AF-A0A9X8M1T6-F1
#
_cell.length_a   1.000
_cell.length_b   1.000
_cell.length_c   1.000
_cell.angle_alpha   90.00
_cell.angle_beta   90.00
_cell.angle_gamma   90.00
#
_symmetry.space_group_name_H-M   'P 1'
#
loop_
_entity.id
_entity.type
_entity.pdbx_description
1 polymer ?
#
loop_
_entity_poly.entity_id
_entity_poly.type
_entity_poly.pdbx_seq_one_letter_code
_entity_poly.pdbx_strand_id
1 'polypeptide(L)'
;MTNKKQCTYCREVKYLEDFHKQTKAHDGLQRRCKPCNVASKTTNKWTPIIQIEVNGEIIDHRECKDCGETLPLDIFHRNGRGGHIPRCRMCYNARIHRGKAILKALKGN
;
A
#
# COMPACT_ATOMS: atom_id res chain seq x y z
N MET A 1 -1.73 25.31 -24.85
CA MET A 1 -1.99 24.22 -23.86
C MET A 1 -1.05 24.40 -22.68
N THR A 2 -1.57 24.52 -21.47
CA THR A 2 -0.75 24.64 -20.25
C THR A 2 -0.09 23.30 -19.95
N ASN A 3 1.24 23.20 -20.04
CA ASN A 3 2.01 21.98 -19.77
C ASN A 3 2.27 21.76 -18.26
N LYS A 4 1.58 22.52 -17.41
CA LYS A 4 1.68 22.48 -15.96
C LYS A 4 0.30 22.48 -15.34
N LYS A 5 0.17 21.87 -14.17
CA LYS A 5 -1.02 21.94 -13.33
C LYS A 5 -0.64 22.00 -11.86
N GLN A 6 -1.52 22.56 -11.04
CA GLN A 6 -1.31 22.65 -9.60
C GLN A 6 -1.75 21.36 -8.91
N CYS A 7 -0.90 20.84 -8.01
CA CYS A 7 -1.27 19.72 -7.16
C CYS A 7 -2.27 20.15 -6.08
N THR A 8 -3.41 19.46 -5.97
CA THR A 8 -4.44 19.76 -4.95
C THR A 8 -4.02 19.47 -3.50
N TYR A 9 -2.91 18.76 -3.28
CA TYR A 9 -2.41 18.43 -1.94
C TYR A 9 -1.28 19.35 -1.50
N CYS A 10 -0.13 19.34 -2.18
CA CYS A 10 1.01 20.20 -1.83
C CYS A 10 0.90 21.63 -2.37
N ARG A 11 -0.10 21.92 -3.21
CA ARG A 11 -0.36 23.25 -3.81
C ARG A 11 0.74 23.79 -4.73
N GLU A 12 1.77 23.01 -5.03
CA GLU A 12 2.81 23.36 -6.02
C GLU A 12 2.33 23.18 -7.47
N VAL A 13 2.78 24.08 -8.35
CA VAL A 13 2.59 23.96 -9.81
C VAL A 13 3.70 23.07 -10.38
N LYS A 14 3.32 21.98 -11.05
CA LYS A 14 4.24 20.95 -11.57
C LYS A 14 3.92 20.61 -13.02
N TYR A 15 4.84 19.95 -13.71
CA TYR A 15 4.61 19.53 -15.10
C TYR A 15 3.57 18.43 -15.17
N LEU A 16 2.84 18.31 -16.28
CA LEU A 16 1.81 17.27 -16.45
C LEU A 16 2.37 15.85 -16.29
N GLU A 17 3.63 15.62 -16.64
CA GLU A 17 4.35 14.35 -16.44
C GLU A 17 4.57 13.98 -14.97
N ASP A 18 4.48 14.95 -14.04
CA ASP A 18 4.53 14.72 -12.60
C ASP A 18 3.21 14.17 -12.04
N PHE A 19 2.22 13.89 -12.90
CA PHE A 19 0.92 13.36 -12.53
C PHE A 19 0.70 12.01 -13.22
N HIS A 20 0.05 11.07 -12.52
CA HIS A 20 -0.35 9.81 -13.15
C HIS A 20 -1.55 10.02 -14.08
N LYS A 21 -1.65 9.22 -15.14
CA LYS A 21 -2.82 9.18 -16.02
C LYS A 21 -4.07 8.74 -15.24
N GLN A 22 -5.19 9.39 -15.51
CA GLN A 22 -6.51 9.06 -15.01
C GLN A 22 -7.53 9.29 -16.11
N THR A 23 -7.92 8.22 -16.81
CA THR A 23 -8.80 8.28 -17.98
C THR A 23 -10.17 8.90 -17.73
N LYS A 24 -10.65 8.87 -16.48
CA LYS A 24 -11.93 9.46 -16.07
C LYS A 24 -11.85 10.94 -15.68
N ALA A 25 -10.65 11.52 -15.62
CA ALA A 25 -10.48 12.94 -15.29
C ALA A 25 -10.66 13.81 -16.55
N HIS A 26 -11.18 15.03 -16.38
CA HIS A 26 -11.40 15.98 -17.47
C HIS A 26 -10.13 16.24 -18.32
N ASP A 27 -8.95 16.30 -17.68
CA ASP A 27 -7.66 16.51 -18.34
C ASP A 27 -6.84 15.21 -18.49
N GLY A 28 -7.45 14.05 -18.23
CA GLY A 28 -6.78 12.76 -18.30
C GLY A 28 -5.72 12.51 -17.23
N LEU A 29 -5.59 13.36 -16.20
CA LEU A 29 -4.55 13.30 -15.18
C LEU A 29 -5.10 13.34 -13.76
N GLN A 30 -4.39 12.72 -12.82
CA GLN A 30 -4.70 12.81 -11.40
C GLN A 30 -4.67 14.27 -10.90
N ARG A 31 -5.47 14.57 -9.86
CA ARG A 31 -5.48 15.89 -9.19
C ARG A 31 -4.29 16.13 -8.26
N ARG A 32 -3.57 15.07 -7.90
CA ARG A 32 -2.39 15.10 -7.03
C ARG A 32 -1.17 14.63 -7.82
N CYS A 33 -0.02 15.26 -7.61
CA CYS A 33 1.25 14.83 -8.20
C CYS A 33 1.62 13.42 -7.71
N LYS A 34 2.52 12.74 -8.43
CA LYS A 34 2.96 11.36 -8.14
C LYS A 34 3.39 11.19 -6.68
N PRO A 35 4.26 12.03 -6.08
CA PRO A 35 4.65 11.89 -4.67
C PRO A 35 3.47 11.97 -3.70
N CYS A 36 2.60 12.97 -3.85
CA CYS A 36 1.43 13.14 -2.98
C CYS A 36 0.39 12.02 -3.18
N ASN A 37 0.28 11.48 -4.39
CA ASN A 37 -0.58 10.34 -4.66
C ASN A 37 -0.10 9.09 -3.93
N VAL A 38 1.21 8.81 -3.97
CA VAL A 38 1.84 7.70 -3.23
C VAL A 38 1.64 7.88 -1.73
N ALA A 39 2.00 9.04 -1.17
CA ALA A 39 1.87 9.32 0.26
C ALA A 39 0.43 9.14 0.76
N SER A 40 -0.56 9.54 -0.04
CA SER A 40 -1.97 9.36 0.34
C SER A 40 -2.47 7.91 0.37
N LYS A 41 -1.79 6.99 -0.31
CA LYS A 41 -2.12 5.56 -0.31
C LYS A 41 -1.47 4.80 0.85
N THR A 42 -0.45 5.38 1.47
CA THR A 42 0.39 4.72 2.49
C THR A 42 0.35 5.47 3.83
N THR A 43 -0.76 6.12 4.17
CA THR A 43 -0.89 6.95 5.39
C THR A 43 -0.85 6.14 6.69
N ASN A 44 -0.89 4.81 6.62
CA ASN A 44 -0.94 3.90 7.77
C ASN A 44 -2.07 4.19 8.78
N LYS A 45 -3.06 5.02 8.43
CA LYS A 45 -4.16 5.45 9.32
C LYS A 45 -4.92 4.27 9.93
N TRP A 46 -5.21 3.25 9.12
CA TRP A 46 -6.00 2.08 9.53
C TRP A 46 -5.14 0.86 9.88
N THR A 47 -3.86 0.89 9.51
CA THR A 47 -2.90 -0.18 9.76
C THR A 47 -1.62 0.49 10.26
N PRO A 48 -1.61 0.95 11.52
CA PRO A 48 -0.49 1.71 12.06
C PRO A 48 0.81 0.92 11.97
N ILE A 49 1.90 1.66 11.85
CA ILE A 49 3.25 1.16 12.10
C ILE A 49 3.63 1.71 13.46
N ILE A 50 4.07 0.82 14.35
CA ILE A 50 4.49 1.18 15.71
C ILE A 50 5.98 0.86 15.86
N GLN A 51 6.72 1.76 16.48
CA GLN A 51 8.14 1.59 16.73
C GLN A 51 8.32 0.93 18.10
N ILE A 52 9.06 -0.18 18.13
CA ILE A 52 9.35 -0.91 19.36
C ILE A 52 10.87 -1.05 19.47
N GLU A 53 11.41 -0.71 20.63
CA GLU A 53 12.82 -0.93 20.94
C GLU A 53 13.06 -2.38 21.35
N VAL A 54 13.97 -3.06 20.67
CA VAL A 54 14.38 -4.43 20.95
C VAL A 54 15.91 -4.45 21.00
N ASN A 55 16.49 -4.74 22.17
CA ASN A 55 17.95 -4.77 22.38
C ASN A 55 18.66 -3.46 21.97
N GLY A 56 18.03 -2.30 22.18
CA GLY A 56 18.58 -0.99 21.80
C GLY A 56 18.36 -0.61 20.33
N GLU A 57 17.70 -1.45 19.53
CA GLU A 57 17.36 -1.15 18.13
C GLU A 57 15.87 -0.82 18.00
N ILE A 58 15.54 0.27 17.29
CA ILE A 58 14.17 0.64 16.97
C ILE A 58 13.72 -0.15 15.74
N ILE A 59 12.75 -1.04 15.93
CA ILE A 59 12.19 -1.87 14.86
C ILE A 59 10.72 -1.48 14.64
N ASP A 60 10.37 -1.25 13.38
CA ASP A 60 8.99 -1.01 12.97
C ASP A 60 8.18 -2.32 13.02
N HIS A 61 7.05 -2.28 13.73
CA HIS A 61 6.11 -3.36 13.91
C HIS A 61 4.71 -3.00 13.41
N ARG A 62 3.89 -4.01 13.20
CA ARG A 62 2.48 -3.89 12.83
C ARG A 62 1.66 -5.05 13.36
N GLU A 63 0.42 -4.77 13.72
CA GLU A 63 -0.60 -5.79 13.99
C GLU A 63 -1.05 -6.50 12.68
N CYS A 64 -0.98 -7.84 12.67
CA CYS A 64 -1.55 -8.66 11.61
C CYS A 64 -3.09 -8.66 11.66
N LYS A 65 -3.75 -8.31 10.54
CA LYS A 65 -5.22 -8.28 10.45
C LYS A 65 -5.93 -9.63 10.42
N ASP A 66 -5.18 -10.73 10.48
CA ASP A 66 -5.75 -12.08 10.55
C ASP A 66 -5.49 -12.72 11.92
N CYS A 67 -4.25 -12.76 12.41
CA CYS A 67 -3.93 -13.37 13.72
C CYS A 67 -3.93 -12.40 14.91
N GLY A 68 -3.93 -11.08 14.68
CA GLY A 68 -3.91 -10.06 15.74
C GLY A 68 -2.55 -9.84 16.40
N GLU A 69 -1.52 -10.63 16.06
CA GLU A 69 -0.19 -10.45 16.64
C GLU A 69 0.49 -9.19 16.10
N THR A 70 1.19 -8.50 17.00
CA THR A 70 2.09 -7.38 16.65
C THR A 70 3.45 -7.95 16.31
N LEU A 71 3.81 -7.87 15.03
CA LEU A 71 5.00 -8.50 14.47
C LEU A 71 5.90 -7.47 13.78
N PRO A 72 7.21 -7.72 13.69
CA PRO A 72 8.13 -6.90 12.89
C PRO A 72 7.69 -6.79 11.43
N LEU A 73 7.91 -5.62 10.80
CA LEU A 73 7.45 -5.35 9.43
C LEU A 73 8.06 -6.28 8.36
N ASP A 74 9.25 -6.83 8.58
CA ASP A 74 9.92 -7.75 7.66
C ASP A 74 9.18 -9.09 7.52
N ILE A 75 8.39 -9.49 8.52
CA ILE A 75 7.50 -10.65 8.48
C ILE A 75 6.27 -10.42 7.59
N PHE A 76 6.07 -9.23 7.04
CA PHE A 76 4.97 -8.89 6.13
C PHE A 76 5.46 -8.83 4.67
N HIS A 77 4.59 -9.14 3.71
CA HIS A 77 4.91 -8.99 2.29
C HIS A 77 4.83 -7.52 1.85
N ARG A 78 5.77 -7.07 1.01
CA ARG A 78 5.67 -5.76 0.33
C ARG A 78 4.50 -5.77 -0.66
N ASN A 79 3.80 -4.65 -0.79
CA ASN A 79 2.65 -4.50 -1.69
C ASN A 79 3.00 -3.92 -3.07
N GLY A 80 4.29 -3.76 -3.38
CA GLY A 80 4.79 -3.17 -4.64
C GLY A 80 4.54 -1.67 -4.81
N ARG A 81 3.97 -0.98 -3.81
CA ARG A 81 3.64 0.45 -3.81
C ARG A 81 4.27 1.19 -2.63
N GLY A 82 5.41 0.69 -2.16
CA GLY A 82 6.13 1.26 -1.01
C GLY A 82 5.54 0.94 0.37
N GLY A 83 4.53 0.06 0.46
CA GLY A 83 3.95 -0.37 1.74
C GLY A 83 3.99 -1.88 1.94
N HIS A 84 3.42 -2.33 3.06
CA HIS A 84 3.28 -3.74 3.42
C HIS A 84 1.81 -4.16 3.40
N ILE A 85 1.55 -5.38 2.95
CA ILE A 85 0.25 -6.04 3.12
C ILE A 85 -0.01 -6.16 4.63
N PRO A 86 -1.20 -5.85 5.16
CA PRO A 86 -1.44 -5.83 6.61
C PRO A 86 -1.70 -7.22 7.20
N ARG A 87 -1.05 -8.25 6.66
CA ARG A 87 -1.12 -9.64 7.10
C ARG A 87 0.28 -10.23 7.08
N CYS A 88 0.66 -10.93 8.14
CA CYS A 88 1.94 -11.62 8.19
C CYS A 88 2.02 -12.66 7.05
N ARG A 89 3.24 -13.01 6.62
CA ARG A 89 3.50 -13.98 5.55
C ARG A 89 2.75 -15.29 5.77
N MET A 90 2.68 -15.78 7.01
CA MET A 90 1.98 -17.02 7.36
C MET A 90 0.48 -16.94 7.05
N CYS A 91 -0.23 -15.95 7.62
CA CYS A 91 -1.66 -15.77 7.38
C CYS A 91 -1.96 -15.50 5.90
N TYR A 92 -1.14 -14.68 5.23
CA TYR A 92 -1.30 -14.40 3.81
C TYR A 92 -1.18 -15.69 2.96
N ASN A 93 -0.14 -16.48 3.18
CA ASN A 93 0.07 -17.72 2.42
C ASN A 93 -1.03 -18.76 2.70
N ALA A 94 -1.49 -18.88 3.94
CA ALA A 94 -2.62 -19.74 4.31
C ALA A 94 -3.89 -19.39 3.51
N ARG A 95 -4.19 -18.09 3.33
CA ARG A 95 -5.32 -17.64 2.50
C ARG A 95 -5.15 -18.02 1.04
N ILE A 96 -3.95 -17.84 0.47
CA ILE A 96 -3.67 -18.19 -0.92
C ILE A 96 -3.82 -19.69 -1.14
N HIS A 97 -3.28 -20.52 -0.23
CA HIS A 97 -3.40 -21.98 -0.30
C HIS A 97 -4.87 -22.40 -0.19
N ARG A 98 -5.62 -21.84 0.76
CA ARG A 98 -7.06 -22.08 0.88
C ARG A 98 -7.81 -21.71 -0.40
N GLY A 99 -7.51 -20.55 -0.98
CA GLY A 99 -8.14 -20.11 -2.24
C GLY A 99 -7.85 -21.06 -3.41
N LYS A 100 -6.60 -21.52 -3.54
CA LYS A 100 -6.21 -22.52 -4.55
C LYS A 100 -6.93 -23.86 -4.35
N ALA A 101 -7.04 -24.31 -3.10
CA ALA A 101 -7.75 -25.55 -2.77
C ALA A 101 -9.24 -25.47 -3.13
N ILE A 102 -9.90 -24.36 -2.79
CA ILE A 102 -11.30 -24.11 -3.16
C ILE A 102 -11.45 -24.10 -4.68
N LEU A 103 -10.60 -23.37 -5.41
CA LEU A 103 -10.66 -23.31 -6.86
C LEU A 103 -10.46 -24.68 -7.51
N LYS A 104 -9.53 -25.49 -7.00
CA LYS A 104 -9.32 -26.87 -7.47
C LYS A 104 -10.56 -27.74 -7.25
N ALA A 105 -11.20 -27.63 -6.08
CA ALA A 105 -12.43 -28.37 -5.78
C ALA A 105 -13.59 -27.95 -6.71
N LEU A 106 -13.73 -26.66 -7.00
CA LEU A 106 -14.78 -26.14 -7.90
C LEU A 106 -14.56 -26.53 -9.37
N LYS A 107 -13.31 -26.68 -9.80
CA LYS A 107 -12.98 -27.04 -11.18
C LYS A 107 -13.07 -28.54 -11.47
N GLY A 108 -13.27 -29.38 -10.44
CA GLY A 108 -13.46 -30.81 -10.62
C GLY A 108 -12.31 -31.49 -11.37
N ASN A 109 -11.08 -31.35 -10.83
CA ASN A 109 -9.80 -31.77 -11.45
C ASN A 109 -9.48 -31.06 -12.77
#